data_AF-C2G0M7-F1
#
_entry.id   AF-C2G0M7-F1
#
_cell.length_a   1.000
_cell.length_b   1.000
_cell.length_c   1.000
_cell.angle_alpha   90.00
_cell.angle_beta   90.00
_cell.angle_gamma   90.00
#
_symmetry.space_group_name_H-M   'P 1'
#
loop_
_entity.id
_entity.type
_entity.pdbx_description
1 polymer ?
#
loop_
_entity_poly.entity_id
_entity_poly.type
_entity_poly.pdbx_seq_one_letter_code
_entity_poly.pdbx_strand_id
1 'polypeptide(L)'
;MKRLLYIGFTLITTLFVTSCGKDFLNVTPIDNLSGNNYWKTKADFEQFTGGIYSTFREATMRQIFFPATGDFRCAPINRAPGSNGAGATFNHLTYLKFNDLKSLFAQYYKPERAFGENNDYFGFQQVRKWN
;
A
#
# COMPACT_ATOMS: atom_id res chain seq x y z
N MET A 1 -2.55 -67.67 -14.74
CA MET A 1 -3.26 -66.87 -13.72
C MET A 1 -2.35 -66.35 -12.61
N LYS A 2 -1.56 -67.19 -11.92
CA LYS A 2 -0.67 -66.74 -10.82
C LYS A 2 0.37 -65.67 -11.23
N ARG A 3 0.96 -65.77 -12.43
CA ARG A 3 1.92 -64.78 -12.96
C ARG A 3 1.29 -63.40 -13.21
N LEU A 4 0.04 -63.36 -13.67
CA LEU A 4 -0.70 -62.10 -13.87
C LEU A 4 -1.08 -61.45 -12.52
N LEU A 5 -1.36 -62.26 -11.50
CA LEU A 5 -1.60 -61.78 -10.14
C LEU A 5 -0.34 -61.15 -9.52
N TYR A 6 0.84 -61.74 -9.72
CA TYR A 6 2.10 -61.15 -9.25
C TYR A 6 2.41 -59.81 -9.93
N ILE A 7 2.19 -59.71 -11.24
CA ILE A 7 2.38 -58.47 -12.01
C ILE A 7 1.39 -57.39 -11.56
N GLY A 8 0.13 -57.75 -11.34
CA GLY A 8 -0.88 -56.83 -10.81
C GLY A 8 -0.52 -56.34 -9.41
N PHE A 9 -0.03 -57.23 -8.54
CA PHE A 9 0.36 -56.89 -7.19
C PHE A 9 1.59 -55.96 -7.15
N THR A 10 2.59 -56.18 -8.01
CA THR A 10 3.76 -55.29 -8.11
C THR A 10 3.39 -53.92 -8.66
N LEU A 11 2.48 -53.86 -9.64
CA LEU A 11 2.03 -52.58 -10.21
C LEU A 11 1.29 -51.73 -9.17
N ILE A 12 0.40 -52.36 -8.40
CA ILE A 12 -0.38 -51.69 -7.35
C ILE A 12 0.54 -51.17 -6.24
N THR A 13 1.51 -51.98 -5.79
CA THR A 13 2.47 -51.54 -4.76
C THR A 13 3.35 -50.39 -5.24
N THR A 14 3.78 -50.37 -6.50
CA THR A 14 4.52 -49.22 -7.06
C THR A 14 3.70 -47.93 -7.11
N LEU A 15 2.39 -48.02 -7.37
CA LEU A 15 1.50 -46.85 -7.37
C LEU A 15 1.26 -46.28 -5.97
N PHE A 16 1.18 -47.13 -4.95
CA PHE A 16 1.01 -46.68 -3.56
C PHE A 16 2.28 -46.07 -2.97
N VAL A 17 3.47 -46.54 -3.37
CA VAL A 17 4.76 -45.98 -2.89
C VAL A 17 5.14 -44.69 -3.62
N THR A 18 4.63 -44.48 -4.85
CA THR A 18 4.86 -43.25 -5.64
C THR A 18 3.74 -42.21 -5.50
N SER A 19 2.66 -42.54 -4.80
CA SER A 19 1.58 -41.60 -4.49
C SER A 19 2.16 -40.43 -3.68
N CYS A 20 2.04 -39.23 -4.26
CA CYS A 20 2.62 -37.98 -3.78
C CYS A 20 2.48 -37.83 -2.25
N GLY A 21 3.62 -37.72 -1.57
CA GLY A 21 3.68 -37.51 -0.14
C GLY A 21 3.00 -36.21 0.30
N LYS A 22 2.73 -36.09 1.60
CA LYS A 22 2.09 -34.94 2.25
C LYS A 22 2.73 -33.59 1.89
N ASP A 23 3.99 -33.60 1.44
CA ASP A 23 4.74 -32.43 0.99
C ASP A 23 4.22 -31.84 -0.34
N PHE A 24 3.54 -32.62 -1.19
CA PHE A 24 2.82 -32.09 -2.35
C PHE A 24 1.57 -31.30 -1.95
N LEU A 25 0.97 -31.60 -0.79
CA LEU A 25 -0.19 -30.87 -0.28
C LEU A 25 0.22 -29.55 0.40
N ASN A 26 1.44 -29.49 0.92
CA ASN A 26 2.03 -28.29 1.53
C ASN A 26 2.77 -27.44 0.50
N VAL A 27 2.14 -27.16 -0.64
CA VAL A 27 2.66 -26.13 -1.56
C VAL A 27 2.36 -24.78 -0.93
N THR A 28 3.33 -24.21 -0.22
CA THR A 28 3.27 -22.79 0.14
C THR A 28 3.57 -21.99 -1.13
N PRO A 29 2.63 -21.15 -1.63
CA PRO A 29 2.93 -20.28 -2.75
C PRO A 29 4.11 -19.38 -2.41
N ILE A 30 5.04 -19.17 -3.35
CA ILE A 30 6.19 -18.26 -3.19
C ILE A 30 5.72 -16.86 -2.74
N ASP A 31 4.52 -16.46 -3.18
CA ASP A 31 3.95 -15.15 -2.89
C ASP A 31 3.00 -15.15 -1.68
N ASN A 32 2.83 -16.28 -0.99
CA ASN A 32 1.95 -16.37 0.18
C ASN A 32 2.70 -15.91 1.43
N LEU A 33 2.98 -14.61 1.46
CA LEU A 33 3.39 -13.84 2.64
C LEU A 33 2.22 -13.72 3.63
N SER A 34 1.55 -14.83 3.95
CA SER A 34 0.61 -14.88 5.07
C SER A 34 1.36 -14.72 6.39
N GLY A 35 0.69 -14.15 7.39
CA GLY A 35 1.30 -13.76 8.66
C GLY A 35 2.11 -14.86 9.35
N ASN A 36 1.81 -16.15 9.17
CA ASN A 36 2.61 -17.23 9.75
C ASN A 36 3.85 -17.62 8.95
N ASN A 37 3.87 -17.36 7.64
CA ASN A 37 4.97 -17.76 6.76
C ASN A 37 6.00 -16.65 6.53
N TYR A 38 5.67 -15.42 6.93
CA TYR A 38 6.48 -14.23 6.70
C TYR A 38 7.62 -14.06 7.73
N TRP A 39 7.38 -14.33 9.01
CA TRP A 39 8.33 -14.03 10.11
C TRP A 39 9.29 -15.18 10.42
N LYS A 40 10.15 -15.57 9.46
CA LYS A 40 11.05 -16.73 9.64
C LYS A 40 12.44 -16.33 10.13
N THR A 41 12.89 -15.14 9.76
CA THR A 41 14.23 -14.65 10.03
C THR A 41 14.21 -13.23 10.57
N LYS A 42 15.33 -12.81 11.18
CA LYS A 42 15.55 -11.41 11.57
C LYS A 42 15.48 -10.47 10.35
N ALA A 43 15.96 -10.93 9.20
CA ALA A 43 15.95 -10.16 7.96
C ALA A 43 14.51 -9.86 7.48
N ASP A 44 13.58 -10.81 7.63
CA ASP A 44 12.18 -10.61 7.27
C ASP A 44 11.54 -9.49 8.11
N PHE A 45 11.84 -9.48 9.41
CA PHE A 45 11.37 -8.42 10.31
C PHE A 45 11.96 -7.05 9.95
N GLU A 46 13.26 -7.00 9.66
CA GLU A 46 13.93 -5.76 9.24
C GLU A 46 13.38 -5.22 7.93
N GLN A 47 13.14 -6.10 6.95
CA GLN A 47 12.56 -5.73 5.65
C GLN A 47 11.12 -5.21 5.81
N PHE A 48 10.31 -5.87 6.63
CA PHE A 48 8.95 -5.40 6.93
C PHE A 48 8.95 -4.04 7.59
N THR A 49 9.79 -3.87 8.62
CA THR A 49 9.92 -2.62 9.35
C THR A 49 10.40 -1.50 8.43
N GLY A 50 11.37 -1.79 7.56
CA GLY A 50 11.81 -0.88 6.50
C GLY A 50 10.69 -0.50 5.54
N GLY A 51 9.85 -1.47 5.16
CA GLY A 51 8.63 -1.24 4.38
C GLY A 51 7.65 -0.30 5.06
N ILE A 52 7.37 -0.50 6.36
CA ILE A 52 6.52 0.40 7.15
C ILE A 52 7.08 1.82 7.14
N TYR A 53 8.37 2.00 7.46
CA TYR A 53 8.98 3.32 7.48
C TYR A 53 9.00 3.98 6.10
N SER A 54 9.21 3.21 5.04
CA SER A 54 9.14 3.69 3.66
C SER A 54 7.73 4.20 3.34
N THR A 55 6.70 3.41 3.63
CA THR A 55 5.30 3.80 3.41
C THR A 55 4.91 5.00 4.27
N PHE A 56 5.36 5.06 5.52
CA PHE A 56 5.11 6.20 6.39
C PHE A 56 5.78 7.49 5.87
N ARG A 57 7.03 7.40 5.44
CA ARG A 57 7.76 8.52 4.84
C ARG A 57 7.09 8.98 3.55
N GLU A 58 6.67 8.04 2.71
CA GLU A 58 5.92 8.33 1.50
C GLU A 58 4.59 9.02 1.85
N ALA A 59 3.85 8.53 2.86
CA ALA A 59 2.59 9.10 3.32
C ALA A 59 2.73 10.55 3.81
N THR A 60 3.80 10.87 4.55
CA THR A 60 3.88 12.09 5.36
C THR A 60 4.95 13.10 4.95
N MET A 61 6.04 12.66 4.31
CA MET A 61 7.22 13.50 4.05
C MET A 61 7.50 13.77 2.57
N ARG A 62 6.93 12.98 1.64
CA ARG A 62 7.07 13.26 0.20
C ARG A 62 6.34 14.55 -0.22
N GLN A 63 5.31 14.94 0.52
CA GLN A 63 4.55 16.17 0.32
C GLN A 63 4.52 16.97 1.62
N ILE A 64 4.06 18.22 1.54
CA ILE A 64 3.91 19.10 2.71
C ILE A 64 2.65 18.76 3.55
N PHE A 65 2.44 17.48 3.84
CA PHE A 65 1.29 16.96 4.61
C PHE A 65 1.23 17.54 6.03
N PHE A 66 2.34 17.53 6.76
CA PHE A 66 2.38 18.08 8.12
C PHE A 66 2.16 19.60 8.17
N PRO A 67 2.82 20.41 7.30
CA PRO A 67 2.47 21.82 7.17
C PRO A 67 1.00 22.05 6.81
N ALA A 68 0.41 21.24 5.94
CA ALA A 68 -1.00 21.39 5.55
C ALA A 68 -1.97 21.06 6.69
N THR A 69 -1.69 20.02 7.47
CA THR A 69 -2.56 19.55 8.56
C THR A 69 -2.43 20.35 9.85
N GLY A 70 -1.26 20.93 10.11
CA GLY A 70 -0.96 21.72 11.31
C GLY A 70 -0.79 23.19 10.98
N ASP A 71 0.36 23.54 10.41
CA ASP A 71 0.81 24.93 10.24
C ASP A 71 -0.23 25.79 9.50
N PHE A 72 -0.67 25.35 8.32
CA PHE A 72 -1.57 26.14 7.48
C PHE A 72 -2.99 26.33 8.04
N ARG A 73 -3.38 25.50 9.00
CA ARG A 73 -4.67 25.60 9.71
C ARG A 73 -4.57 26.46 10.97
N CYS A 74 -3.35 26.79 11.40
CA CYS A 74 -3.07 27.60 12.58
C CYS A 74 -2.39 28.95 12.26
N ALA A 75 -1.80 29.08 11.07
CA ALA A 75 -1.06 30.27 10.65
C ALA A 75 -1.94 31.25 9.86
N PRO A 76 -1.70 32.58 10.00
CA PRO A 76 -2.36 33.59 9.19
C PRO A 76 -1.77 33.63 7.78
N ILE A 77 -2.18 32.70 6.92
CA ILE A 77 -1.77 32.69 5.51
C ILE A 77 -2.54 33.78 4.75
N ASN A 78 -1.82 34.56 3.95
CA ASN A 78 -2.40 35.48 2.99
C ASN A 78 -1.87 35.18 1.59
N ARG A 79 -2.77 35.09 0.61
CA ARG A 79 -2.40 34.91 -0.80
C ARG A 79 -1.84 36.23 -1.34
N ALA A 80 -0.65 36.18 -1.93
CA ALA A 80 -0.09 37.32 -2.65
C ALA A 80 -0.87 37.56 -3.97
N PRO A 81 -0.78 38.76 -4.59
CA PRO A 81 -1.44 39.06 -5.85
C PRO A 81 -1.17 38.02 -6.96
N GLY A 82 0.07 37.51 -7.06
CA GLY A 82 0.42 36.46 -8.01
C GLY A 82 -0.32 35.13 -7.76
N SER A 83 -0.49 34.74 -6.49
CA SER A 83 -1.28 33.57 -6.12
C SER A 83 -2.77 33.77 -6.38
N ASN A 84 -3.29 34.99 -6.27
CA ASN A 84 -4.68 35.31 -6.64
C ASN A 84 -4.89 35.25 -8.16
N GLY A 85 -3.91 35.70 -8.94
CA GLY A 85 -3.94 35.62 -10.41
C GLY A 85 -3.91 34.18 -10.95
N ALA A 86 -3.36 33.23 -10.20
CA ALA A 86 -3.36 31.81 -10.53
C ALA A 86 -4.68 31.08 -10.19
N GLY A 87 -5.71 31.80 -9.71
CA GLY A 87 -7.08 31.29 -9.63
C GLY A 87 -7.25 30.03 -8.78
N ALA A 88 -7.93 29.03 -9.35
CA ALA A 88 -8.35 27.81 -8.67
C ALA A 88 -7.19 26.94 -8.19
N THR A 89 -6.03 27.03 -8.83
CA THR A 89 -4.81 26.28 -8.47
C THR A 89 -4.42 26.45 -7.00
N PHE A 90 -4.65 27.63 -6.40
CA PHE A 90 -4.27 27.94 -5.01
C PHE A 90 -5.45 28.02 -4.02
N ASN A 91 -6.65 27.59 -4.39
CA ASN A 91 -7.80 27.59 -3.48
C ASN A 91 -7.60 26.72 -2.25
N HIS A 92 -6.77 25.68 -2.36
CA HIS A 92 -6.37 24.82 -1.26
C HIS A 92 -5.78 25.60 -0.06
N LEU A 93 -5.06 26.69 -0.28
CA LEU A 93 -4.54 27.55 0.80
C LEU A 93 -5.66 28.31 1.51
N THR A 94 -6.65 28.78 0.75
CA THR A 94 -7.84 29.45 1.30
C THR A 94 -8.66 28.48 2.17
N TYR A 95 -8.90 27.26 1.66
CA TYR A 95 -9.66 26.25 2.40
C TYR A 95 -8.94 25.81 3.69
N LEU A 96 -7.62 25.62 3.65
CA LEU A 96 -6.85 25.29 4.85
C LEU A 96 -6.86 26.43 5.89
N LYS A 97 -6.69 27.68 5.44
CA LYS A 97 -6.76 28.85 6.32
C LYS A 97 -8.07 28.92 7.11
N PHE A 98 -9.19 28.62 6.45
CA PHE A 98 -10.52 28.63 7.07
C PHE A 98 -10.93 27.29 7.66
N ASN A 99 -10.03 26.30 7.69
CA ASN A 99 -10.31 24.94 8.14
C ASN A 99 -11.51 24.27 7.42
N ASP A 100 -11.78 24.67 6.18
CA ASP A 100 -12.85 24.12 5.34
C ASP A 100 -12.34 22.88 4.60
N LEU A 101 -12.26 21.78 5.33
CA LEU A 101 -11.82 20.50 4.78
C LEU A 101 -12.81 19.93 3.76
N LYS A 102 -14.10 20.31 3.84
CA LYS A 102 -15.11 19.83 2.90
C LYS A 102 -14.84 20.38 1.50
N SER A 103 -14.63 21.68 1.38
CA SER A 103 -14.29 22.30 0.10
C SER A 103 -12.89 21.89 -0.38
N LEU A 104 -11.95 21.73 0.56
CA LEU A 104 -10.60 21.22 0.25
C LEU A 104 -10.63 19.84 -0.40
N PHE A 105 -11.46 18.92 0.09
CA PHE A 105 -11.55 17.58 -0.49
C PHE A 105 -12.42 17.56 -1.74
N ALA A 106 -13.43 18.42 -1.85
CA ALA A 106 -14.30 18.51 -3.03
C ALA A 106 -13.53 18.92 -4.30
N GLN A 107 -12.49 19.74 -4.18
CA GLN A 107 -11.62 20.08 -5.33
C GLN A 107 -10.69 18.93 -5.76
N TYR A 108 -10.45 17.92 -4.93
CA TYR A 108 -9.50 16.83 -5.26
C TYR A 108 -10.20 15.69 -5.99
N TYR A 109 -10.33 15.79 -7.32
CA TYR A 109 -10.81 14.68 -8.15
C TYR A 109 -9.68 13.78 -8.68
N LYS A 110 -8.43 14.23 -8.64
CA LYS A 110 -7.26 13.41 -8.99
C LYS A 110 -6.51 12.96 -7.74
N PRO A 111 -6.32 11.65 -7.50
CA PRO A 111 -5.56 11.13 -6.36
C PRO A 111 -4.03 11.28 -6.53
N GLU A 112 -3.61 11.96 -7.59
CA GLU A 112 -2.22 12.17 -7.98
C GLU A 112 -1.55 13.17 -7.02
N ARG A 113 -0.35 12.82 -6.56
CA ARG A 113 0.51 13.69 -5.75
C ARG A 113 1.36 14.57 -6.65
N ALA A 114 0.73 15.57 -7.25
CA ALA A 114 1.40 16.48 -8.16
C ALA A 114 0.95 17.93 -7.92
N PHE A 115 1.84 18.88 -8.19
CA PHE A 115 1.48 20.28 -8.29
C PHE A 115 0.60 20.47 -9.52
N GLY A 116 -0.66 20.83 -9.32
CA GLY A 116 -1.62 21.02 -10.40
C GLY A 116 -3.03 21.19 -9.87
N GLU A 117 -3.90 21.74 -10.71
CA GLU A 117 -5.29 21.93 -10.35
C GLU A 117 -5.95 20.58 -10.04
N ASN A 118 -6.68 20.54 -8.92
CA ASN A 118 -7.50 19.41 -8.51
C ASN A 118 -6.75 18.12 -8.14
N ASN A 119 -5.42 18.19 -8.09
CA ASN A 119 -4.57 17.13 -7.54
C ASN A 119 -4.58 17.20 -6.02
N ASP A 120 -4.44 16.04 -5.37
CA ASP A 120 -4.19 15.93 -3.92
C ASP A 120 -2.80 16.45 -3.57
N TYR A 121 -2.65 17.78 -3.62
CA TYR A 121 -1.39 18.50 -3.45
C TYR A 121 -0.69 18.17 -2.14
N PHE A 122 -1.48 17.94 -1.09
CA PHE A 122 -0.99 17.65 0.25
C PHE A 122 -0.91 16.15 0.57
N GLY A 123 -1.39 15.28 -0.31
CA GLY A 123 -1.34 13.83 -0.14
C GLY A 123 -2.34 13.26 0.88
N PHE A 124 -3.44 13.96 1.20
CA PHE A 124 -4.45 13.55 2.17
C PHE A 124 -5.14 12.22 1.85
N GLN A 125 -5.31 11.88 0.57
CA GLN A 125 -5.94 10.64 0.14
C GLN A 125 -4.98 9.44 0.28
N GLN A 126 -3.67 9.67 0.19
CA GLN A 126 -2.69 8.58 0.20
C GLN A 126 -2.34 8.09 1.61
N VAL A 127 -2.54 8.90 2.64
CA VAL A 127 -2.46 8.44 4.05
C VAL A 127 -3.49 7.35 4.35
N ARG A 128 -4.50 7.14 3.49
CA ARG A 128 -5.47 6.05 3.63
C ARG A 128 -5.09 4.78 2.86
N LYS A 129 -4.11 4.85 1.96
CA LYS A 129 -3.60 3.71 1.18
C LYS A 129 -2.48 3.02 1.96
N TRP A 130 -2.84 2.49 3.11
CA TRP A 130 -2.12 1.35 3.66
C TRP A 130 -2.65 0.17 2.86
N ASN A 131 -1.79 -0.70 2.35
CA ASN A 131 -2.11 -1.89 1.54
C ASN A 131 -2.08 -1.64 0.02
#